data_AF-A0A932FXU7-F1
#
_entry.id   AF-A0A932FXU7-F1
#
_cell.length_a   1.000
_cell.length_b   1.000
_cell.length_c   1.000
_cell.angle_alpha   90.00
_cell.angle_beta   90.00
_cell.angle_gamma   90.00
#
_symmetry.space_group_name_H-M   'P 1'
#
loop_
_entity.id
_entity.type
_entity.pdbx_description
1 polymer ?
#
loop_
_entity_poly.entity_id
_entity_poly.type
_entity_poly.pdbx_seq_one_letter_code
_entity_poly.pdbx_strand_id
1 'polypeptide(L)'
;LRAIQEGEIERVGGTKAITINARLIAATNKNLEQLVRQGEFREDLYYRLNVIPIRLPSLRERRQDIPHFVRFFLERYNRKFKKRIDKITEPALKILCEYDWPGNIRELENLVERLVATVDGATIFEGHIPIEYYFPGSGGPTSPEAEESLSSKGFPLLREACEAFERNFILKVLEKTHWNRTQAAERLGLPLSTLKYKLSKLGLYEFLGEQESSKGRD
;
A
#
# COMPACT_ATOMS: atom_id res chain seq x y z
N LEU A 1 -37.41 -10.65 7.62
CA LEU A 1 -36.36 -10.96 6.60
C LEU A 1 -36.96 -11.81 5.48
N ARG A 2 -38.01 -11.33 4.77
CA ARG A 2 -38.82 -12.18 3.87
C ARG A 2 -38.03 -12.73 2.67
N ALA A 3 -37.15 -11.92 2.08
CA ALA A 3 -36.34 -12.34 0.93
C ALA A 3 -35.36 -13.50 1.25
N ILE A 4 -34.77 -13.51 2.44
CA ILE A 4 -33.75 -14.52 2.82
C ILE A 4 -34.38 -15.70 3.57
N GLN A 5 -35.47 -15.49 4.33
CA GLN A 5 -36.14 -16.57 5.06
C GLN A 5 -37.17 -17.32 4.24
N GLU A 6 -38.08 -16.55 3.65
CA GLU A 6 -39.31 -17.05 3.01
C GLU A 6 -39.09 -17.18 1.51
N GLY A 7 -38.01 -16.59 0.97
CA GLY A 7 -37.78 -16.50 -0.47
C GLY A 7 -38.84 -15.62 -1.13
N GLU A 8 -39.38 -14.62 -0.43
CA GLU A 8 -40.42 -13.75 -0.94
C GLU A 8 -39.95 -12.30 -1.04
N ILE A 9 -40.28 -11.66 -2.15
CA ILE A 9 -40.05 -10.22 -2.37
C ILE A 9 -41.35 -9.51 -2.73
N GLU A 10 -41.40 -8.22 -2.41
CA GLU A 10 -42.49 -7.33 -2.80
C GLU A 10 -41.91 -6.20 -3.65
N ARG A 11 -42.67 -5.76 -4.66
CA ARG A 11 -42.29 -4.58 -5.44
C ARG A 11 -42.54 -3.32 -4.61
N VAL A 12 -41.73 -2.29 -4.80
CA VAL A 12 -41.99 -0.98 -4.17
C VAL A 12 -43.38 -0.49 -4.58
N GLY A 13 -44.26 -0.28 -3.60
CA GLY A 13 -45.66 0.11 -3.82
C GLY A 13 -46.62 -1.03 -4.18
N GLY A 14 -46.14 -2.26 -4.29
CA GLY A 14 -46.97 -3.46 -4.50
C GLY A 14 -47.11 -4.26 -3.21
N THR A 15 -48.29 -4.85 -2.99
CA THR A 15 -48.58 -5.71 -1.82
C THR A 15 -48.53 -7.20 -2.15
N LYS A 16 -48.30 -7.56 -3.40
CA LYS A 16 -48.25 -8.96 -3.85
C LYS A 16 -46.85 -9.53 -3.61
N ALA A 17 -46.77 -10.52 -2.73
CA ALA A 17 -45.57 -11.32 -2.54
C ALA A 17 -45.26 -12.14 -3.81
N ILE A 18 -43.98 -12.16 -4.18
CA ILE A 18 -43.45 -12.91 -5.31
C ILE A 18 -42.40 -13.87 -4.75
N THR A 19 -42.64 -15.18 -4.91
CA THR A 19 -41.68 -16.20 -4.53
C THR A 19 -40.50 -16.20 -5.51
N ILE A 20 -39.29 -16.27 -4.96
CA ILE A 20 -38.02 -16.32 -5.67
C ILE A 20 -37.18 -17.49 -5.17
N ASN A 21 -36.36 -18.03 -6.06
CA ASN A 21 -35.32 -18.98 -5.71
C ASN A 21 -33.98 -18.39 -6.14
N ALA A 22 -33.16 -17.98 -5.17
CA ALA A 22 -31.90 -17.30 -5.42
C ALA A 22 -30.81 -17.81 -4.49
N ARG A 23 -29.59 -17.91 -5.01
CA ARG A 23 -28.38 -18.14 -4.21
C ARG A 23 -27.78 -16.78 -3.83
N LEU A 24 -27.78 -16.48 -2.54
CA LEU A 24 -27.20 -15.25 -2.04
C LEU A 24 -25.70 -15.39 -1.82
N ILE A 25 -24.92 -14.49 -2.40
CA ILE A 25 -23.48 -14.32 -2.14
C ILE A 25 -23.29 -12.86 -1.73
N ALA A 26 -22.73 -12.64 -0.55
CA ALA A 26 -22.46 -11.31 -0.01
C ALA A 26 -20.97 -11.16 0.27
N ALA A 27 -20.45 -9.95 0.09
CA ALA A 27 -19.06 -9.60 0.39
C ALA A 27 -19.04 -8.23 1.08
N THR A 28 -18.16 -8.07 2.07
CA THR A 28 -17.99 -6.82 2.81
C THR A 28 -16.55 -6.68 3.27
N ASN A 29 -16.06 -5.44 3.33
CA ASN A 29 -14.77 -5.10 3.92
C ASN A 29 -14.88 -4.70 5.41
N LYS A 30 -16.10 -4.62 5.95
CA LYS A 30 -16.35 -4.31 7.36
C LYS A 30 -16.47 -5.61 8.18
N ASN A 31 -16.04 -5.56 9.43
CA ASN A 31 -16.24 -6.65 10.37
C ASN A 31 -17.70 -6.66 10.86
N LEU A 32 -18.54 -7.51 10.27
CA LEU A 32 -19.96 -7.59 10.63
C LEU A 32 -20.18 -8.00 12.08
N GLU A 33 -19.33 -8.86 12.64
CA GLU A 33 -19.44 -9.29 14.04
C GLU A 33 -19.27 -8.09 14.99
N GLN A 34 -18.30 -7.22 14.70
CA GLN A 34 -18.11 -5.98 15.45
C GLN A 34 -19.30 -5.03 15.30
N LEU A 35 -19.85 -4.88 14.09
CA LEU A 35 -21.01 -4.02 13.87
C LEU A 35 -22.27 -4.53 14.57
N VAL A 36 -22.44 -5.85 14.69
CA VAL A 36 -23.52 -6.44 15.49
C VAL A 36 -23.36 -6.08 16.96
N ARG A 37 -22.14 -6.22 17.51
CA ARG A 37 -21.85 -5.84 18.90
C ARG A 37 -22.05 -4.35 19.18
N GLN A 38 -21.83 -3.49 18.18
CA GLN A 38 -22.05 -2.04 18.26
C GLN A 38 -23.51 -1.64 18.03
N GLY A 39 -24.39 -2.57 17.67
CA GLY A 39 -25.80 -2.28 17.34
C GLY A 39 -26.01 -1.64 15.96
N GLU A 40 -24.95 -1.45 15.18
CA GLU A 40 -25.01 -0.88 13.82
C GLU A 40 -25.45 -1.91 12.77
N PHE A 41 -25.40 -3.20 13.10
CA PHE A 41 -25.85 -4.27 12.22
C PHE A 41 -26.80 -5.22 12.93
N ARG A 42 -27.84 -5.63 12.19
CA ARG A 42 -28.87 -6.52 12.73
C ARG A 42 -28.34 -7.94 12.91
N GLU A 43 -28.47 -8.44 14.13
CA GLU A 43 -28.06 -9.79 14.51
C GLU A 43 -28.79 -10.89 13.69
N ASP A 44 -30.10 -10.74 13.48
CA ASP A 44 -30.91 -11.70 12.73
C ASP A 44 -30.50 -11.85 11.25
N LEU A 45 -29.99 -10.76 10.66
CA LEU A 45 -29.43 -10.77 9.30
C LEU A 45 -28.02 -11.35 9.27
N TYR A 46 -27.19 -11.05 10.28
CA TYR A 46 -25.82 -11.55 10.37
C TYR A 46 -25.76 -13.07 10.32
N TYR A 47 -26.53 -13.76 11.16
CA TYR A 47 -26.53 -15.22 11.21
C TYR A 47 -27.04 -15.89 9.92
N ARG A 48 -27.78 -15.18 9.07
CA ARG A 48 -28.25 -15.70 7.77
C ARG A 48 -27.31 -15.45 6.62
N LEU A 49 -26.48 -14.40 6.73
CA LEU A 49 -25.41 -14.15 5.76
C LEU A 49 -24.19 -14.99 6.09
N ASN A 50 -23.85 -15.13 7.37
CA ASN A 50 -22.63 -15.74 7.86
C ASN A 50 -22.73 -17.28 8.00
N VAL A 51 -23.27 -17.97 6.99
CA VAL A 51 -23.43 -19.44 7.01
C VAL A 51 -22.13 -20.14 6.62
N ILE A 52 -21.51 -19.70 5.52
CA ILE A 52 -20.22 -20.21 5.03
C ILE A 52 -19.29 -19.01 4.83
N PRO A 53 -18.60 -18.54 5.90
CA PRO A 53 -17.68 -17.43 5.79
C PRO A 53 -16.46 -17.81 4.96
N ILE A 54 -16.13 -16.97 3.97
CA ILE A 54 -14.88 -17.04 3.23
C ILE A 54 -14.08 -15.78 3.54
N ARG A 55 -13.03 -15.93 4.34
CA ARG A 55 -12.11 -14.83 4.64
C ARG A 55 -11.08 -14.72 3.52
N LEU A 56 -11.13 -13.63 2.75
CA LEU A 56 -10.14 -13.35 1.73
C LEU A 56 -8.86 -12.79 2.36
N PRO A 57 -7.69 -13.45 2.20
CA PRO A 57 -6.45 -12.92 2.71
C PRO A 57 -6.05 -11.66 1.93
N SER A 58 -5.54 -10.69 2.68
CA SER A 58 -4.89 -9.49 2.15
C SER A 58 -3.62 -9.86 1.38
N LEU A 59 -3.20 -9.03 0.42
CA LEU A 59 -2.01 -9.33 -0.40
C LEU A 59 -0.74 -9.51 0.45
N ARG A 60 -0.61 -8.77 1.57
CA ARG A 60 0.47 -8.94 2.56
C ARG A 60 0.53 -10.33 3.23
N GLU A 61 -0.62 -11.01 3.36
CA GLU A 61 -0.68 -12.37 3.93
C GLU A 61 -0.28 -13.43 2.89
N ARG A 62 -0.21 -13.06 1.61
CA ARG A 62 0.15 -13.94 0.47
C ARG A 62 1.16 -13.28 -0.48
N ARG A 63 2.24 -12.74 0.08
CA ARG A 63 3.31 -12.07 -0.70
C ARG A 63 3.93 -12.95 -1.79
N GLN A 64 3.90 -14.27 -1.61
CA GLN A 64 4.40 -15.26 -2.58
C GLN A 64 3.63 -15.25 -3.91
N ASP A 65 2.39 -14.76 -3.91
CA ASP A 65 1.55 -14.67 -5.12
C ASP A 65 1.84 -13.40 -5.93
N ILE A 66 2.51 -12.39 -5.35
CA ILE A 66 2.78 -11.09 -5.99
C ILE A 66 3.46 -11.25 -7.35
N PRO A 67 4.52 -12.07 -7.53
CA PRO A 67 5.13 -12.27 -8.84
C PRO A 67 4.16 -12.82 -9.90
N HIS A 68 3.18 -13.64 -9.50
CA HIS A 68 2.17 -14.18 -10.41
C HIS A 68 1.18 -13.10 -10.84
N PHE A 69 0.71 -12.28 -9.89
CA PHE A 69 -0.16 -11.15 -10.19
C PHE A 69 0.54 -10.11 -11.08
N VAL A 70 1.80 -9.79 -10.80
CA VAL A 70 2.60 -8.88 -11.62
C VAL A 70 2.68 -9.39 -13.05
N ARG A 71 3.04 -10.66 -13.27
CA ARG A 71 3.07 -11.25 -14.62
C ARG A 71 1.72 -11.16 -15.33
N PHE A 72 0.64 -11.52 -14.63
CA PHE A 72 -0.71 -11.45 -15.19
C PHE A 72 -1.09 -10.02 -15.61
N PHE A 73 -0.82 -9.02 -14.77
CA PHE A 73 -1.11 -7.62 -15.08
C PHE A 73 -0.21 -7.10 -16.21
N LEU A 74 1.08 -7.46 -16.23
CA LEU A 74 1.98 -7.09 -17.32
C LEU A 74 1.45 -7.58 -18.67
N GLU A 75 1.07 -8.85 -18.80
CA GLU A 75 0.50 -9.39 -20.04
C GLU A 75 -0.81 -8.70 -20.45
N ARG A 76 -1.66 -8.38 -19.47
CA ARG A 76 -2.92 -7.67 -19.71
C ARG A 76 -2.67 -6.26 -20.23
N TYR A 77 -1.77 -5.51 -19.61
CA TYR A 77 -1.51 -4.11 -19.95
C TYR A 77 -0.59 -3.96 -21.17
N ASN A 78 0.34 -4.88 -21.42
CA ASN A 78 1.10 -4.92 -22.66
C ASN A 78 0.16 -4.99 -23.88
N ARG A 79 -0.87 -5.85 -23.81
CA ARG A 79 -1.91 -5.93 -24.86
C ARG A 79 -2.72 -4.64 -24.98
N LYS A 80 -3.10 -4.03 -23.86
CA LYS A 80 -3.88 -2.78 -23.82
C LYS A 80 -3.11 -1.59 -24.42
N PHE A 81 -1.85 -1.41 -24.05
CA PHE A 81 -1.00 -0.29 -24.48
C PHE A 81 -0.15 -0.58 -25.72
N LYS A 82 -0.26 -1.78 -26.28
CA LYS A 82 0.57 -2.26 -27.41
C LYS A 82 2.09 -2.13 -27.12
N LYS A 83 2.48 -2.35 -25.87
CA LYS A 83 3.87 -2.39 -25.40
C LYS A 83 4.36 -3.84 -25.34
N ARG A 84 5.68 -4.02 -25.27
CA ARG A 84 6.35 -5.34 -25.17
C ARG A 84 7.32 -5.35 -23.99
N ILE A 85 6.76 -5.25 -22.79
CA ILE A 85 7.54 -5.38 -21.56
C ILE A 85 7.52 -6.84 -21.14
N ASP A 86 8.65 -7.52 -21.31
CA ASP A 86 8.74 -8.97 -21.13
C ASP A 86 9.30 -9.34 -19.76
N LYS A 87 9.97 -8.41 -19.09
CA LYS A 87 10.68 -8.68 -17.83
C LYS A 87 10.49 -7.58 -16.80
N ILE A 88 10.50 -8.01 -15.54
CA ILE A 88 10.72 -7.17 -14.37
C ILE A 88 11.95 -7.73 -13.66
N THR A 89 12.88 -6.87 -13.25
CA THR A 89 14.11 -7.32 -12.61
C THR A 89 13.83 -7.90 -11.22
N GLU A 90 14.66 -8.82 -10.76
CA GLU A 90 14.57 -9.41 -9.41
C GLU A 90 14.61 -8.35 -8.30
N PRO A 91 15.46 -7.29 -8.36
CA PRO A 91 15.41 -6.18 -7.40
C PRO A 91 14.06 -5.46 -7.40
N ALA A 92 13.48 -5.20 -8.57
CA ALA A 92 12.15 -4.58 -8.69
C ALA A 92 11.06 -5.47 -8.06
N LEU A 93 11.06 -6.77 -8.37
CA LEU A 93 10.13 -7.73 -7.75
C LEU A 93 10.28 -7.81 -6.23
N LYS A 94 11.51 -7.75 -5.72
CA LYS A 94 11.78 -7.76 -4.28
C LYS A 94 11.13 -6.58 -3.58
N ILE A 95 11.24 -5.37 -4.15
CA ILE A 95 10.56 -4.16 -3.62
C ILE A 95 9.05 -4.39 -3.56
N LEU A 96 8.45 -4.91 -4.64
CA LEU A 96 7.02 -5.21 -4.68
C LEU A 96 6.61 -6.27 -3.64
N CYS A 97 7.47 -7.25 -3.35
CA CYS A 97 7.20 -8.29 -2.36
C CYS A 97 7.36 -7.81 -0.91
N GLU A 98 8.23 -6.83 -0.66
CA GLU A 98 8.47 -6.26 0.67
C GLU A 98 7.41 -5.21 1.06
N TYR A 99 6.71 -4.63 0.08
CA TYR A 99 5.65 -3.66 0.33
C TYR A 99 4.38 -4.28 0.94
N ASP A 100 3.66 -3.51 1.76
CA ASP A 100 2.52 -3.99 2.55
C ASP A 100 1.18 -4.00 1.82
N TRP A 101 1.08 -3.29 0.69
CA TRP A 101 -0.13 -3.23 -0.16
C TRP A 101 -1.41 -2.91 0.63
N PRO A 102 -1.51 -1.73 1.28
CA PRO A 102 -2.73 -1.32 1.99
C PRO A 102 -3.97 -1.29 1.08
N GLY A 103 -3.82 -0.97 -0.20
CA GLY A 103 -4.88 -1.06 -1.22
C GLY A 103 -5.07 -2.46 -1.83
N ASN A 104 -4.35 -3.46 -1.32
CA ASN A 104 -4.41 -4.86 -1.75
C ASN A 104 -4.10 -5.00 -3.26
N ILE A 105 -4.69 -5.98 -3.94
CA ILE A 105 -4.44 -6.26 -5.36
C ILE A 105 -4.70 -5.05 -6.27
N ARG A 106 -5.63 -4.16 -5.93
CA ARG A 106 -5.94 -3.00 -6.79
C ARG A 106 -4.78 -2.01 -6.88
N GLU A 107 -4.09 -1.79 -5.77
CA GLU A 107 -2.92 -0.94 -5.75
C GLU A 107 -1.79 -1.53 -6.60
N LEU A 108 -1.57 -2.85 -6.50
CA LEU A 108 -0.62 -3.57 -7.35
C LEU A 108 -0.98 -3.47 -8.84
N GLU A 109 -2.26 -3.66 -9.18
CA GLU A 109 -2.77 -3.54 -10.55
C GLU A 109 -2.51 -2.12 -11.10
N ASN A 110 -2.85 -1.08 -10.33
CA ASN A 110 -2.64 0.30 -10.72
C ASN A 110 -1.17 0.66 -10.90
N LEU A 111 -0.29 0.16 -10.03
CA LEU A 111 1.14 0.37 -10.18
C LEU A 111 1.67 -0.30 -11.46
N VAL A 112 1.29 -1.56 -11.71
CA VAL A 112 1.72 -2.28 -12.92
C VAL A 112 1.17 -1.60 -14.19
N GLU A 113 -0.08 -1.14 -14.18
CA GLU A 113 -0.65 -0.35 -15.27
C GLU A 113 0.18 0.90 -15.55
N ARG A 114 0.52 1.66 -14.50
CA ARG A 114 1.33 2.86 -14.59
C ARG A 114 2.72 2.54 -15.17
N LEU A 115 3.38 1.50 -14.66
CA LEU A 115 4.69 1.07 -15.15
C LEU A 115 4.67 0.69 -16.62
N VAL A 116 3.64 -0.03 -17.09
CA VAL A 116 3.52 -0.38 -18.51
C VAL A 116 3.28 0.84 -19.39
N ALA A 117 2.55 1.84 -18.88
CA ALA A 117 2.29 3.07 -19.60
C ALA A 117 3.52 3.99 -19.69
N THR A 118 4.33 4.07 -18.63
CA THR A 118 5.44 5.04 -18.54
C THR A 118 6.80 4.49 -18.92
N VAL A 119 7.04 3.18 -18.78
CA VAL A 119 8.34 2.59 -19.08
C VAL A 119 8.54 2.47 -20.59
N ASP A 120 9.69 2.95 -21.03
CA ASP A 120 10.19 2.75 -22.38
C ASP A 120 11.24 1.64 -22.39
N GLY A 121 10.99 0.63 -23.22
CA GLY A 121 11.82 -0.58 -23.31
C GLY A 121 11.07 -1.85 -22.92
N ALA A 122 11.81 -2.95 -22.86
CA ALA A 122 11.25 -4.29 -22.63
C ALA A 122 11.40 -4.79 -21.18
N THR A 123 12.02 -4.01 -20.29
CA THR A 123 12.33 -4.43 -18.91
C THR A 123 11.99 -3.33 -17.91
N ILE A 124 11.28 -3.70 -16.84
CA ILE A 124 11.04 -2.84 -15.68
C ILE A 124 12.16 -3.06 -14.68
N PHE A 125 12.92 -1.99 -14.43
CA PHE A 125 13.96 -1.93 -13.41
C PHE A 125 13.41 -1.32 -12.11
N GLU A 126 14.11 -1.52 -11.02
CA GLU A 126 13.78 -0.97 -9.70
C GLU A 126 13.59 0.55 -9.76
N GLY A 127 14.45 1.27 -10.50
CA GLY A 127 14.37 2.73 -10.64
C GLY A 127 13.08 3.25 -11.30
N HIS A 128 12.29 2.38 -11.94
CA HIS A 128 10.97 2.74 -12.47
C HIS A 128 9.86 2.67 -11.42
N ILE A 129 10.08 1.94 -10.31
CA ILE A 129 9.13 1.86 -9.21
C ILE A 129 9.11 3.21 -8.49
N PRO A 130 7.93 3.80 -8.24
CA PRO A 130 7.83 5.04 -7.46
C PRO A 130 8.40 4.88 -6.05
N ILE A 131 8.92 5.98 -5.52
CA ILE A 131 9.67 5.95 -4.27
C ILE A 131 8.85 5.48 -3.07
N GLU A 132 7.54 5.72 -3.08
CA GLU A 132 6.58 5.32 -2.04
C GLU A 132 6.59 3.80 -1.75
N TYR A 133 6.92 2.97 -2.74
CA TYR A 133 6.96 1.50 -2.58
C TYR A 133 8.26 0.98 -1.96
N TYR A 134 9.30 1.81 -1.81
CA TYR A 134 10.57 1.40 -1.20
C TYR A 134 10.52 1.39 0.34
N PHE A 135 9.46 1.94 0.93
CA PHE A 135 9.33 2.19 2.35
C PHE A 135 8.14 1.41 2.94
N PRO A 136 8.37 0.18 3.43
CA PRO A 136 7.35 -0.53 4.20
C PRO A 136 7.11 0.25 5.51
N GLY A 137 5.86 0.62 5.79
CA GLY A 137 5.43 1.31 7.01
C GLY A 137 5.17 2.82 6.95
N SER A 138 5.54 3.53 5.86
CA SER A 138 5.05 4.89 5.61
C SER A 138 3.65 4.79 5.01
N GLY A 139 2.65 4.82 5.89
CA GLY A 139 1.33 4.28 5.66
C GLY A 139 0.55 4.84 4.47
N GLY A 140 -0.19 3.92 3.84
CA GLY A 140 -1.50 4.18 3.24
C GLY A 140 -1.52 4.98 1.94
N PRO A 141 -2.59 4.81 1.14
CA PRO A 141 -2.68 5.42 -0.18
C PRO A 141 -2.66 6.94 -0.04
N THR A 142 -2.04 7.63 -1.00
CA THR A 142 -2.46 8.98 -1.37
C THR A 142 -3.96 8.93 -1.66
N SER A 143 -4.76 9.28 -0.67
CA SER A 143 -6.15 9.65 -0.88
C SER A 143 -6.16 10.82 -1.87
N PRO A 144 -7.16 10.92 -2.75
CA PRO A 144 -7.32 12.09 -3.62
C PRO A 144 -7.47 13.40 -2.81
N GLU A 145 -7.75 13.32 -1.52
CA GLU A 145 -7.72 14.45 -0.57
C GLU A 145 -6.30 15.03 -0.36
N ALA A 146 -5.24 14.25 -0.58
CA ALA A 146 -3.87 14.76 -0.58
C ALA A 146 -3.55 15.58 -1.84
N GLU A 147 -4.23 15.35 -2.96
CA GLU A 147 -4.10 16.18 -4.16
C GLU A 147 -4.78 17.55 -3.97
N GLU A 148 -5.89 17.62 -3.25
CA GLU A 148 -6.59 18.89 -2.98
C GLU A 148 -5.82 19.80 -2.01
N SER A 149 -5.08 19.24 -1.05
CA SER A 149 -4.21 20.05 -0.19
C SER A 149 -2.93 20.56 -0.89
N LEU A 150 -2.54 19.96 -2.02
CA LEU A 150 -1.40 20.40 -2.85
C LEU A 150 -1.80 21.49 -3.86
N SER A 151 -3.09 21.68 -4.12
CA SER A 151 -3.55 22.77 -4.99
C SER A 151 -3.57 24.13 -4.28
N SER A 152 -3.54 24.17 -2.94
CA SER A 152 -3.60 25.43 -2.16
C SER A 152 -2.25 25.88 -1.59
N LYS A 153 -1.25 25.00 -1.55
CA LYS A 153 0.15 25.32 -1.26
C LYS A 153 0.95 24.82 -2.44
N GLY A 154 1.35 25.74 -3.31
CA GLY A 154 2.06 25.45 -4.57
C GLY A 154 3.15 24.40 -4.38
N PHE A 155 3.41 23.63 -5.45
CA PHE A 155 4.43 22.59 -5.48
C PHE A 155 5.68 23.04 -4.70
N PRO A 156 6.14 22.27 -3.68
CA PRO A 156 7.38 22.61 -3.00
C PRO A 156 8.47 22.74 -4.07
N LEU A 157 9.31 23.77 -3.96
CA LEU A 157 10.41 23.93 -4.91
C LEU A 157 11.18 22.60 -4.96
N LEU A 158 11.63 22.18 -6.14
CA LEU A 158 12.38 20.92 -6.33
C LEU A 158 13.46 20.72 -5.26
N ARG A 159 14.09 21.82 -4.82
CA ARG A 159 15.06 21.83 -3.73
C ARG A 159 14.50 21.32 -2.40
N GLU A 160 13.33 21.78 -1.98
CA GLU A 160 12.67 21.37 -0.74
C GLU A 160 12.21 19.91 -0.81
N ALA A 161 11.70 19.47 -1.97
CA ALA A 161 11.34 18.07 -2.19
C ALA A 161 12.58 17.15 -2.13
N CYS A 162 13.68 17.54 -2.75
CA CYS A 162 14.95 16.82 -2.67
C CYS A 162 15.52 16.80 -1.24
N GLU A 163 15.44 17.91 -0.50
CA GLU A 163 15.91 18.00 0.89
C GLU A 163 15.04 17.14 1.84
N ALA A 164 13.72 17.15 1.68
CA ALA A 164 12.81 16.31 2.44
C ALA A 164 13.03 14.81 2.13
N PHE A 165 13.22 14.48 0.85
CA PHE A 165 13.56 13.13 0.42
C PHE A 165 14.89 12.66 1.02
N GLU A 166 15.94 13.47 0.88
CA GLU A 166 17.27 13.18 1.42
C GLU A 166 17.22 12.97 2.95
N ARG A 167 16.47 13.82 3.66
CA ARG A 167 16.25 13.68 5.11
C ARG A 167 15.64 12.34 5.48
N ASN A 168 14.53 11.98 4.83
CA ASN A 168 13.80 10.75 5.15
C ASN A 168 14.60 9.50 4.78
N PHE A 169 15.35 9.55 3.67
CA PHE A 169 16.20 8.46 3.24
C PHE A 169 17.36 8.21 4.23
N ILE A 170 18.05 9.27 4.64
CA ILE A 170 19.14 9.19 5.63
C ILE A 170 18.63 8.66 6.97
N LEU A 171 17.48 9.13 7.44
CA LEU A 171 16.86 8.68 8.69
C LEU A 171 16.59 7.18 8.71
N LYS A 172 15.99 6.66 7.63
CA LYS A 172 15.68 5.22 7.56
C LYS A 172 16.93 4.35 7.50
N VAL A 173 18.00 4.82 6.85
CA VAL A 173 19.27 4.08 6.84
C VAL A 173 19.93 4.11 8.22
N LEU A 174 19.82 5.23 8.95
CA LEU A 174 20.25 5.31 10.35
C LEU A 174 19.46 4.36 11.24
N GLU A 175 18.14 4.32 11.15
CA GLU A 175 17.32 3.37 11.92
C GLU A 175 17.71 1.91 11.65
N LYS A 176 17.88 1.54 10.38
CA LYS A 176 18.32 0.18 9.96
C LYS A 176 19.76 -0.16 10.34
N THR A 177 20.55 0.81 10.77
CA THR A 177 21.93 0.63 11.26
C THR A 177 22.04 0.89 12.76
N HIS A 178 20.90 0.96 13.47
CA HIS A 178 20.84 1.28 14.90
C HIS A 178 21.60 2.56 15.25
N TRP A 179 21.46 3.57 14.39
CA TRP A 179 22.11 4.88 14.49
C TRP A 179 23.64 4.84 14.42
N ASN A 180 24.23 3.74 13.93
CA ASN A 180 25.67 3.65 13.69
C ASN A 180 26.06 4.46 12.44
N ARG A 181 26.62 5.65 12.67
CA ARG A 181 26.97 6.63 11.62
C ARG A 181 27.98 6.09 10.61
N THR A 182 28.92 5.24 11.02
CA THR A 182 29.92 4.65 10.14
C THR A 182 29.28 3.62 9.20
N GLN A 183 28.45 2.73 9.74
CA GLN A 183 27.71 1.75 8.93
C GLN A 183 26.66 2.42 8.04
N ALA A 184 26.01 3.49 8.51
CA ALA A 184 25.06 4.26 7.72
C ALA A 184 25.75 4.95 6.53
N ALA A 185 26.92 5.56 6.75
CA ALA A 185 27.70 6.19 5.68
C ALA A 185 28.14 5.19 4.61
N GLU A 186 28.60 4.01 5.04
CA GLU A 186 28.99 2.91 4.15
C GLU A 186 27.80 2.40 3.32
N ARG A 187 26.64 2.18 3.95
CA ARG A 187 25.41 1.76 3.25
C ARG A 187 24.84 2.83 2.32
N LEU A 188 25.04 4.10 2.65
CA LEU A 188 24.67 5.23 1.80
C LEU A 188 25.67 5.48 0.66
N GLY A 189 26.84 4.82 0.67
CA GLY A 189 27.91 5.06 -0.29
C GLY A 189 28.53 6.46 -0.18
N LEU A 190 28.45 7.07 1.01
CA LEU A 190 28.92 8.44 1.26
C LEU A 190 30.13 8.43 2.20
N PRO A 191 31.11 9.33 2.02
CA PRO A 191 32.11 9.58 3.05
C PRO A 191 31.45 10.00 4.37
N LEU A 192 31.99 9.54 5.50
CA LEU A 192 31.45 9.86 6.82
C LEU A 192 31.38 11.38 7.09
N SER A 193 32.32 12.14 6.54
CA SER A 193 32.32 13.62 6.57
C SER A 193 31.11 14.21 5.84
N THR A 194 30.75 13.67 4.67
CA THR A 194 29.59 14.08 3.87
C THR A 194 28.28 13.75 4.58
N LEU A 195 28.19 12.58 5.23
CA LEU A 195 27.01 12.23 6.03
C LEU A 195 26.85 13.18 7.22
N LYS A 196 27.92 13.48 7.96
CA LYS A 196 27.88 14.44 9.08
C LYS A 196 27.43 15.83 8.64
N TYR A 197 27.94 16.30 7.51
CA TYR A 197 27.53 17.58 6.93
C TYR A 197 26.04 17.60 6.56
N LYS A 198 25.54 16.54 5.91
CA LYS A 198 24.12 16.41 5.55
C LYS A 198 23.21 16.35 6.78
N LEU A 199 23.61 15.63 7.83
CA LEU A 199 22.87 15.56 9.09
C LEU A 199 22.78 16.93 9.79
N SER A 200 23.86 17.71 9.78
CA SER A 200 23.87 19.07 10.32
C SER A 200 23.00 20.01 9.49
N LYS A 201 23.09 19.95 8.15
CA LYS A 201 22.31 20.79 7.23
C LYS A 201 20.81 20.50 7.31
N LEU A 202 20.43 19.24 7.54
CA LEU A 202 19.04 18.81 7.64
C LEU A 202 18.48 18.94 9.06
N GLY A 203 19.22 19.50 10.03
CA GLY A 203 18.75 19.68 11.40
C GLY A 203 18.44 18.35 12.13
N LEU A 204 19.15 17.27 11.76
CA LEU A 204 18.98 15.93 12.35
C LEU A 204 19.92 15.66 13.53
N TYR A 205 20.67 16.68 13.98
CA TYR A 205 21.65 16.54 15.05
C TYR A 205 21.02 16.46 16.45
N GLU A 206 19.83 17.02 16.65
CA GLU A 206 19.12 16.99 17.95
C GLU A 206 18.61 15.58 18.29
N PHE A 207 18.13 14.82 17.30
CA PHE A 207 17.69 13.42 17.48
C PHE A 207 18.83 12.44 17.84
N LEU A 208 20.08 12.83 17.57
CA LEU A 208 21.25 12.00 17.83
C LEU A 208 21.75 12.11 19.27
N GLY A 209 21.50 13.24 19.96
CA GLY A 209 21.94 13.46 21.34
C GLY A 209 21.07 12.74 22.39
N GLU A 210 19.79 12.55 22.10
CA GLU A 210 18.86 11.85 23.01
C GLU A 210 19.07 10.33 23.03
N GLN A 211 19.48 9.73 21.91
CA GLN A 211 19.69 8.29 21.78
C GLN A 211 21.10 7.80 22.21
N GLU A 212 22.09 8.70 22.29
CA GLU A 212 23.38 8.39 22.94
C GLU A 212 23.26 8.39 24.47
N SER A 213 22.38 9.23 25.06
CA SER A 213 22.08 9.23 26.50
C SER A 213 21.31 7.99 26.98
N SER A 214 20.48 7.38 26.13
CA SER A 214 19.73 6.16 26.48
C SER A 214 20.58 4.88 26.45
N LYS A 215 21.74 4.91 25.78
CA LYS A 215 22.64 3.75 25.62
C LYS A 215 23.80 3.71 26.64
N GLY A 216 23.88 4.70 27.52
CA GLY A 216 24.90 4.83 28.58
C GLY A 216 24.41 4.48 30.00
N ARG A 217 23.20 3.91 30.13
CA ARG A 217 22.70 3.34 31.39
C ARG A 217 22.22 1.91 31.14
N ASP A 218 23.17 1.01 30.99
CA ASP A 218 23.07 -0.40 31.37
C ASP A 218 24.49 -0.90 31.67
#